data_AF-A0ABD0PUB8-F1
#
_entry.id   AF-A0ABD0PUB8-F1
#
_cell.length_a   1.000
_cell.length_b   1.000
_cell.length_c   1.000
_cell.angle_alpha   90.00
_cell.angle_beta   90.00
_cell.angle_gamma   90.00
#
_symmetry.space_group_name_H-M   'P 1'
#
loop_
_entity.id
_entity.type
_entity.pdbx_description
1 polymer ?
#
loop_
_entity_poly.entity_id
_entity_poly.type
_entity_poly.pdbx_seq_one_letter_code
_entity_poly.pdbx_strand_id
1 'polypeptide(L)' 'MPNYTVTVATGTQWFAGTDDYIYLTLVGSEGCSERTLLDKPLYNDFERGA' A
#
# COMPACT_ATOMS: atom_id res chain seq x y z
N MET A 1 -11.08 17.83 -1.29
CA MET A 1 -9.75 17.25 -1.02
C MET A 1 -9.36 16.40 -2.21
N PRO A 2 -8.10 16.46 -2.68
CA PRO A 2 -7.65 15.60 -3.78
C PRO A 2 -7.80 14.13 -3.39
N ASN A 3 -8.16 13.29 -4.37
CA ASN A 3 -8.22 11.85 -4.22
C ASN A 3 -7.11 11.25 -5.09
N TYR A 4 -6.36 10.31 -4.51
CA TYR A 4 -5.31 9.58 -5.20
C TYR A 4 -5.71 8.11 -5.29
N THR A 5 -5.55 7.52 -6.47
CA THR A 5 -5.61 6.07 -6.65
C THR A 5 -4.19 5.53 -6.66
N VAL A 6 -3.93 4.52 -5.82
CA VAL A 6 -2.63 3.88 -5.69
C VAL A 6 -2.77 2.42 -6.08
N THR A 7 -1.90 1.95 -6.98
CA THR A 7 -1.82 0.55 -7.38
C THR A 7 -0.50 -0.01 -6.85
N VAL A 8 -0.59 -1.14 -6.16
CA VAL A 8 0.56 -1.88 -5.62
C VAL A 8 0.60 -3.23 -6.33
N ALA A 9 1.80 -3.69 -6.68
CA ALA A 9 2.04 -5.03 -7.20
C ALA A 9 3.07 -5.72 -6.30
N THR A 10 2.75 -6.92 -5.85
CA THR A 10 3.67 -7.73 -5.04
C THR A 10 4.47 -8.66 -5.96
N GLY A 11 5.77 -8.78 -5.70
CA GLY A 11 6.64 -9.66 -6.47
C GLY A 11 6.19 -11.13 -6.48
N THR A 12 6.67 -11.90 -7.46
CA THR A 12 6.37 -13.33 -7.61
C THR A 12 7.41 -14.26 -6.98
N GLN A 13 8.52 -13.69 -6.50
CA GLN A 13 9.61 -14.41 -5.84
C GLN A 13 9.11 -15.12 -4.57
N TRP A 14 9.82 -16.17 -4.15
CA TRP A 14 9.51 -16.84 -2.91
C TRP A 14 9.65 -15.87 -1.73
N PHE A 15 8.69 -15.90 -0.80
CA PHE A 15 8.58 -14.97 0.33
C PHE A 15 8.36 -13.49 -0.02
N ALA A 16 7.81 -13.18 -1.19
CA ALA A 16 7.51 -11.79 -1.55
C ALA A 16 6.26 -11.20 -0.89
N GLY A 17 5.35 -12.04 -0.39
CA GLY A 17 4.14 -11.60 0.31
C GLY A 17 4.36 -11.32 1.79
N THR A 18 3.43 -10.63 2.43
CA THR A 18 3.48 -10.30 3.87
C THR A 18 2.08 -10.17 4.48
N ASP A 19 1.95 -10.51 5.76
CA ASP A 19 0.77 -10.25 6.61
C ASP A 19 0.93 -8.99 7.48
N ASP A 20 2.01 -8.22 7.27
CA ASP A 20 2.28 -7.00 8.05
C ASP A 20 1.36 -5.83 7.66
N TYR A 21 1.26 -4.84 8.57
CA TYR A 21 0.58 -3.58 8.27
C TYR A 21 1.43 -2.67 7.38
N ILE A 22 0.94 -2.41 6.16
CA ILE A 22 1.59 -1.53 5.18
C ILE A 22 0.93 -0.15 5.19
N TYR A 23 1.75 0.91 5.16
CA TYR A 23 1.27 2.28 5.21
C TYR A 23 1.89 3.14 4.11
N LEU A 24 1.14 4.16 3.68
CA LEU A 24 1.56 5.14 2.68
C LEU A 24 1.50 6.57 3.24
N THR A 25 2.51 7.37 2.92
CA THR A 25 2.52 8.82 3.11
C THR A 25 3.00 9.46 1.81
N LEU A 26 2.21 10.38 1.25
CA LEU A 26 2.61 11.17 0.09
C LEU A 26 3.47 12.34 0.56
N VAL A 27 4.65 12.52 -0.04
CA VAL A 27 5.56 13.64 0.23
C VAL A 27 5.58 14.55 -0.99
N GLY A 28 5.23 15.82 -0.81
CA GLY A 28 5.23 16.85 -1.85
C GLY A 28 6.05 18.07 -1.43
N SER A 29 6.18 19.05 -2.32
CA SER A 29 6.94 20.29 -2.08
C SER A 29 6.38 21.14 -0.94
N GLU A 30 5.09 20.99 -0.61
CA GLU A 30 4.39 21.79 0.40
C GLU A 30 4.14 21.02 1.71
N GLY A 31 4.58 19.76 1.81
CA GLY A 31 4.41 18.95 3.02
C GLY A 31 4.10 17.48 2.72
N CYS A 32 3.56 16.80 3.74
CA CYS A 32 3.25 15.38 3.70
C CYS A 32 1.75 15.14 3.97
N SER A 33 1.20 14.06 3.40
CA SER A 33 -0.12 13.57 3.82
C SER A 33 -0.06 12.89 5.18
N GLU A 34 -1.22 12.63 5.76
CA GLU A 34 -1.34 11.69 6.87
C GLU A 34 -0.86 10.28 6.46
N ARG A 35 -0.42 9.50 7.45
CA ARG A 35 -0.06 8.09 7.28
C ARG A 35 -1.34 7.27 7.10
N THR A 36 -1.50 6.69 5.92
CA THR A 36 -2.70 5.93 5.54
C THR A 36 -2.38 4.44 5.58
N LEU A 37 -3.15 3.66 6.35
CA LEU A 37 -3.11 2.19 6.30
C LEU A 37 -3.66 1.74 4.95
N LEU A 38 -2.90 0.91 4.25
CA LEU A 38 -3.36 0.26 3.02
C LEU A 38 -3.97 -1.09 3.39
N ASP A 39 -5.29 -1.13 3.52
CA ASP A 39 -6.05 -2.32 3.90
C ASP A 39 -7.40 -2.30 3.16
N LYS A 40 -7.58 -3.27 2.26
CA LYS A 40 -8.83 -3.49 1.54
C LYS A 40 -9.72 -4.42 2.37
N PRO A 41 -10.94 -3.98 2.71
CA PRO A 41 -11.84 -4.80 3.51
C PRO A 41 -12.09 -6.18 2.90
N LEU A 42 -11.94 -7.24 3.72
CA LEU A 42 -12.18 -8.64 3.34
C LEU A 42 -11.30 -9.12 2.17
N TYR A 43 -10.12 -8.53 2.00
CA TYR A 43 -9.16 -8.91 0.98
C TYR A 43 -7.83 -9.27 1.63
N ASN A 44 -7.14 -10.28 1.11
CA ASN A 44 -5.81 -10.64 1.56
C ASN A 44 -4.79 -9.82 0.75
N ASP A 45 -4.44 -8.64 1.26
CA ASP A 45 -3.55 -7.70 0.58
C ASP A 45 -2.11 -8.20 0.55
N PHE A 46 -1.33 -7.64 -0.38
CA PHE A 46 0.12 -7.85 -0.48
C PHE A 46 0.58 -9.30 -0.63
N GLU A 47 -0.29 -10.20 -1.08
CA GLU A 47 0.06 -11.58 -1.38
C GLU A 47 1.02 -11.72 -2.56
N ARG A 48 1.82 -12.79 -2.57
CA ARG A 48 2.79 -13.06 -3.65
C ARG A 48 2.10 -13.09 -5.01
N GLY A 49 2.53 -12.21 -5.92
CA GLY A 49 2.00 -12.12 -7.28
C GLY A 49 0.65 -11.39 -7.41
N ALA A 50 0.21 -10.69 -6.37
CA ALA A 50 -0.95 -9.79 -6.41
C ALA A 50 -0.67 -8.48 -7.16
#